data_AF-A0A4S0FXV1-F1
#
_entry.id   AF-A0A4S0FXV1-F1
#
_cell.length_a   1.000
_cell.length_b   1.000
_cell.length_c   1.000
_cell.angle_alpha   90.00
_cell.angle_beta   90.00
_cell.angle_gamma   90.00
#
_symmetry.space_group_name_H-M   'P 1'
#
loop_
_entity.id
_entity.type
_entity.pdbx_description
1 polymer ?
#
loop_
_entity_poly.entity_id
_entity_poly.type
_entity_poly.pdbx_seq_one_letter_code
_entity_poly.pdbx_strand_id
1 'polypeptide(L)'
;VYMTFFLPPAEAGRTSMGSDVRLILDAAPQYTIPAKVSFVADVAQFTPKTVETEEERQKLTFRVRAQIPQELLQKYIQYVKTGLPGMAYVRLDPEAAWPEN
;
A
#
# COMPACT_ATOMS: atom_id res chain seq x y z
N VAL A 1 11.94 -1.80 7.29
CA VAL A 1 11.55 -2.44 6.01
C VAL A 1 10.22 -1.86 5.59
N TYR A 2 10.03 -1.60 4.29
CA TYR A 2 8.77 -1.10 3.74
C TYR A 2 8.38 -1.90 2.50
N MET A 3 7.08 -1.95 2.23
CA MET A 3 6.51 -2.47 0.99
C MET A 3 6.00 -1.28 0.15
N THR A 4 6.27 -1.32 -1.15
CA THR A 4 5.79 -0.28 -2.08
C THR A 4 4.62 -0.86 -2.88
N PHE A 5 3.53 -0.10 -2.98
CA PHE A 5 2.36 -0.44 -3.78
C PHE A 5 1.85 0.82 -4.47
N PHE A 6 0.88 0.65 -5.36
CA PHE A 6 0.36 1.74 -6.19
C PHE A 6 -1.15 1.85 -6.04
N LEU A 7 -1.62 3.08 -5.89
CA LEU A 7 -3.04 3.40 -5.81
C LEU A 7 -3.45 4.35 -6.96
N PRO A 8 -4.68 4.26 -7.48
CA PRO A 8 -5.24 5.26 -8.36
C PRO A 8 -5.42 6.61 -7.64
N PRO A 9 -5.65 7.72 -8.36
CA PRO A 9 -5.61 9.06 -7.80
C PRO A 9 -6.66 9.29 -6.71
N ALA A 10 -7.86 8.74 -6.90
CA ALA A 10 -8.97 8.88 -5.96
C ALA A 10 -8.69 8.22 -4.60
N GLU A 11 -8.02 7.07 -4.61
CA GLU A 11 -7.65 6.33 -3.39
C GLU A 11 -6.38 6.92 -2.76
N ALA A 12 -5.40 7.31 -3.57
CA ALA A 12 -4.19 7.98 -3.10
C ALA A 12 -4.51 9.30 -2.39
N GLY A 13 -5.44 10.10 -2.92
CA GLY A 13 -5.89 11.35 -2.28
C GLY A 13 -6.64 11.16 -0.97
N ARG A 14 -7.26 9.99 -0.76
CA ARG A 14 -7.90 9.62 0.53
C ARG A 14 -6.92 9.01 1.51
N THR A 15 -5.80 8.47 1.02
CA THR A 15 -4.78 7.84 1.85
C THR A 15 -3.96 8.90 2.59
N SER A 16 -4.10 8.95 3.91
CA SER A 16 -3.30 9.83 4.75
C SER A 16 -2.02 9.14 5.23
N MET A 17 -0.97 9.92 5.54
CA MET A 17 0.17 9.36 6.28
C MET A 17 -0.28 8.81 7.63
N GLY A 18 0.30 7.67 8.04
CA GLY A 18 -0.08 6.97 9.27
C GLY A 18 -1.30 6.05 9.15
N SER A 19 -2.01 6.06 8.01
CA SER A 19 -3.14 5.16 7.76
C SER A 19 -2.73 3.70 7.94
N ASP A 20 -3.62 2.91 8.52
CA ASP A 20 -3.37 1.49 8.74
C ASP A 20 -3.39 0.73 7.42
N VAL A 21 -2.41 -0.15 7.27
CA VAL A 21 -2.24 -1.00 6.11
C VAL A 21 -2.11 -2.45 6.58
N ARG A 22 -2.78 -3.35 5.88
CA ARG A 22 -2.61 -4.79 6.04
C ARG A 22 -1.90 -5.33 4.81
N LEU A 23 -0.73 -5.92 5.01
CA LEU A 23 0.05 -6.54 3.94
C LEU A 23 -0.15 -8.05 4.00
N ILE A 24 -0.39 -8.65 2.84
CA ILE A 24 -0.46 -10.10 2.67
C ILE A 24 0.59 -10.47 1.64
N LEU A 25 1.56 -11.31 2.03
CA LEU A 25 2.63 -11.73 1.13
C LEU A 25 2.18 -12.97 0.35
N ASP A 26 2.48 -13.04 -0.94
CA ASP A 26 2.10 -14.19 -1.78
C ASP A 26 2.75 -15.49 -1.31
N ALA A 27 3.93 -15.40 -0.70
CA ALA A 27 4.63 -16.53 -0.10
C ALA A 27 3.99 -17.04 1.20
N ALA A 28 3.12 -16.24 1.83
CA ALA A 28 2.53 -16.53 3.13
C ALA A 28 1.14 -15.87 3.27
N PRO A 29 0.16 -16.24 2.42
CA PRO A 29 -1.12 -15.54 2.31
C PRO A 29 -1.98 -15.64 3.58
N GLN A 30 -1.72 -16.61 4.44
CA GLN A 30 -2.40 -16.81 5.72
C GLN A 30 -1.98 -15.80 6.80
N TYR A 31 -0.94 -15.00 6.56
CA TYR A 31 -0.46 -14.01 7.53
C TYR A 31 -0.74 -12.59 7.05
N THR A 32 -1.47 -11.85 7.89
CA THR A 32 -1.68 -10.42 7.72
C THR A 32 -0.66 -9.65 8.52
N ILE A 33 0.18 -8.88 7.85
CA ILE A 33 1.21 -8.05 8.47
C ILE A 33 0.65 -6.64 8.66
N PRO A 34 0.49 -6.16 9.91
CA PRO A 34 0.12 -4.77 10.15
C PRO A 34 1.28 -3.84 9.76
N ALA A 35 0.95 -2.79 9.03
CA ALA A 35 1.86 -1.75 8.60
C ALA A 35 1.16 -0.40 8.63
N LYS A 36 1.93 0.68 8.48
CA LYS A 36 1.40 2.03 8.38
C LYS A 36 1.92 2.73 7.14
N VAL A 37 1.10 3.58 6.53
CA VAL A 37 1.54 4.43 5.42
C VAL A 37 2.63 5.38 5.92
N SER A 38 3.83 5.29 5.33
CA SER A 38 4.95 6.17 5.65
C SER A 38 5.25 7.17 4.55
N PHE A 39 4.70 6.98 3.35
CA PHE A 39 4.92 7.86 2.21
C PHE A 39 3.80 7.70 1.18
N VAL A 40 3.30 8.81 0.67
CA VAL A 40 2.41 8.90 -0.51
C VAL A 40 3.09 9.83 -1.49
N ALA A 41 3.27 9.41 -2.73
CA ALA A 41 3.89 10.27 -3.74
C ALA A 41 2.96 11.41 -4.14
N ASP A 42 3.50 12.62 -4.25
CA ASP A 42 2.79 13.80 -4.74
C ASP A 42 2.65 13.81 -6.27
N VAL A 43 3.41 12.96 -6.96
CA VAL A 43 3.46 12.84 -8.42
C VAL A 43 3.07 11.42 -8.85
N ALA A 44 2.27 11.32 -9.91
CA ALA A 44 1.92 10.04 -10.52
C ALA A 44 3.15 9.40 -11.17
N GLN A 45 3.37 8.11 -10.92
CA GLN A 45 4.52 7.36 -11.43
C GLN A 45 4.29 6.76 -12.81
N PHE A 46 3.03 6.67 -13.21
CA PHE A 46 2.64 6.43 -14.59
C PHE A 46 1.82 7.62 -15.06
N THR A 47 2.31 8.30 -16.10
CA THR A 47 1.59 9.35 -16.82
C THR A 47 1.44 8.87 -18.26
N PRO A 48 0.24 8.47 -18.72
CA PRO A 48 0.06 8.17 -20.14
C PRO A 48 0.40 9.41 -20.96
N LYS A 49 0.88 9.21 -22.20
CA LYS A 49 1.29 10.32 -23.09
C LYS A 49 0.14 11.27 -23.42
N THR A 50 -1.09 10.80 -23.25
CA THR A 50 -2.33 11.53 -23.49
C THR A 50 -3.20 11.37 -22.25
N VAL A 51 -3.65 12.49 -21.68
CA VAL A 51 -4.57 12.53 -20.52
C VAL A 51 -5.81 13.35 -20.90
N GLU A 52 -6.37 13.05 -22.07
CA GLU A 52 -7.51 13.81 -22.61
C GLU A 52 -8.87 13.27 -22.13
N THR A 53 -8.92 12.01 -21.68
CA THR A 53 -10.14 11.38 -21.17
C THR A 53 -10.04 11.03 -19.70
N GLU A 54 -11.19 10.98 -19.02
CA GLU A 54 -11.29 10.62 -17.61
C GLU A 54 -10.77 9.18 -17.35
N GLU A 55 -10.96 8.27 -18.31
CA GLU A 55 -10.40 6.91 -18.29
C GLU A 55 -8.87 6.89 -18.32
N GLU A 56 -8.22 7.76 -19.12
CA GLU A 56 -6.75 7.85 -19.15
C GLU A 56 -6.20 8.40 -17.83
N ARG A 57 -6.93 9.32 -17.19
CA ARG A 57 -6.58 9.86 -15.86
C ARG A 57 -6.70 8.81 -14.76
N GLN A 58 -7.63 7.87 -14.87
CA GLN A 58 -7.77 6.76 -13.92
C GLN A 58 -6.59 5.78 -13.96
N LYS A 59 -5.84 5.72 -15.07
CA LYS A 59 -4.61 4.91 -15.19
C LYS A 59 -3.40 5.51 -14.47
N LEU A 60 -3.51 6.75 -13.99
CA LEU A 60 -2.47 7.37 -13.17
C LEU A 60 -2.33 6.57 -11.88
N THR A 61 -1.11 6.12 -11.59
CA THR A 61 -0.82 5.37 -10.37
C THR A 61 0.15 6.15 -9.50
N PHE A 62 -0.22 6.33 -8.24
CA PHE A 62 0.56 7.00 -7.22
C PHE A 62 1.24 5.96 -6.35
N ARG A 63 2.53 6.16 -6.12
CA ARG A 63 3.32 5.26 -5.28
C ARG A 63 3.04 5.53 -3.82
N VAL A 64 2.72 4.48 -3.08
CA VAL A 64 2.56 4.53 -1.63
C VAL A 64 3.53 3.53 -0.99
N ARG A 65 4.09 3.88 0.17
CA ARG A 65 4.92 2.97 0.97
C ARG A 65 4.23 2.67 2.29
N ALA A 66 4.13 1.38 2.60
CA ALA A 66 3.72 0.89 3.90
C ALA A 66 4.96 0.43 4.67
N GLN A 67 5.19 1.00 5.85
CA GLN A 67 6.27 0.64 6.74
C GLN A 67 5.81 -0.40 7.75
N ILE A 68 6.58 -1.48 7.84
CA ILE A 68 6.35 -2.54 8.83
C ILE A 68 6.98 -2.10 10.16
N PRO A 69 6.29 -2.27 11.30
CA PRO A 69 6.83 -1.97 12.63
C PRO A 69 8.14 -2.72 12.90
N GLN A 70 9.10 -2.04 13.53
CA GLN A 70 10.42 -2.63 13.81
C GLN A 70 10.33 -3.82 14.77
N GLU A 71 9.44 -3.77 15.75
CA GLU A 71 9.17 -4.86 16.69
C GLU A 71 8.79 -6.17 15.97
N LEU A 72 7.96 -6.06 14.94
CA LEU A 72 7.47 -7.19 14.16
C LEU A 72 8.58 -7.71 13.24
N LEU A 73 9.38 -6.81 12.68
CA LEU A 73 10.56 -7.18 11.91
C LEU A 73 11.57 -7.93 12.77
N GLN A 74 11.87 -7.50 13.99
CA GLN A 74 12.83 -8.19 14.86
C GLN A 74 12.35 -9.61 15.21
N LYS A 75 11.04 -9.78 15.46
CA LYS A 75 10.46 -11.08 15.78
C LYS A 75 10.46 -12.06 14.60
N TYR A 76 10.31 -11.55 13.37
CA TYR A 76 10.13 -12.37 12.17
C TYR A 76 11.21 -12.15 11.11
N ILE A 77 12.39 -11.61 11.47
CA ILE A 77 13.42 -11.18 10.51
C ILE A 77 13.90 -12.33 9.60
N GLN A 78 13.84 -13.56 10.09
CA GLN A 78 14.22 -14.76 9.34
C GLN A 78 13.20 -15.15 8.25
N TYR A 79 11.95 -14.70 8.39
CA TYR A 79 10.85 -14.97 7.47
C TYR A 79 10.58 -13.80 6.53
N VAL A 80 10.93 -12.58 6.92
CA VAL A 80 10.75 -11.37 6.11
C VAL A 80 11.86 -11.29 5.06
N LYS A 81 11.61 -11.86 3.88
CA LYS A 81 12.46 -11.66 2.70
C LYS A 81 12.06 -10.37 1.98
N THR A 82 13.01 -9.48 1.74
CA THR A 82 12.80 -8.29 0.92
C THR A 82 12.58 -8.69 -0.55
N GLY A 83 11.70 -7.98 -1.25
CA GLY A 83 11.38 -8.26 -2.65
C GLY A 83 10.27 -9.28 -2.88
N LEU A 84 9.61 -9.79 -1.82
CA LEU A 84 8.41 -10.61 -1.97
C LEU A 84 7.25 -9.78 -2.52
N PRO A 85 6.56 -10.23 -3.59
CA PRO A 85 5.31 -9.65 -4.01
C PRO A 85 4.21 -9.96 -2.99
N GLY A 86 3.17 -9.13 -2.99
CA GLY A 86 2.05 -9.27 -2.09
C GLY A 86 0.99 -8.21 -2.34
N MET A 87 -0.11 -8.35 -1.65
CA MET A 87 -1.25 -7.44 -1.67
C MET A 87 -1.20 -6.50 -0.47
N ALA A 88 -1.52 -5.22 -0.71
CA ALA A 88 -1.67 -4.22 0.34
C ALA A 88 -3.13 -3.77 0.39
N TYR A 89 -3.74 -3.90 1.56
CA TYR A 89 -5.04 -3.33 1.86
C TYR A 89 -4.83 -2.09 2.71
N VAL A 90 -5.24 -0.93 2.21
CA VAL A 90 -5.14 0.34 2.93
C VAL A 90 -6.50 0.69 3.48
N ARG A 91 -6.54 1.07 4.75
CA ARG A 91 -7.74 1.65 5.33
C ARG A 91 -7.88 3.10 4.88
N LEU A 92 -8.72 3.33 3.87
CA LEU A 92 -8.99 4.65 3.31
C LEU A 92 -9.91 5.49 4.20
N ASP A 93 -10.78 4.83 4.96
CA ASP A 93 -11.69 5.47 5.92
C ASP A 93 -11.28 5.05 7.34
N PRO A 94 -10.85 5.98 8.20
CA PRO A 94 -10.39 5.68 9.56
C PRO A 94 -11.52 5.12 10.46
N GLU A 95 -12.79 5.37 10.13
CA GLU A 95 -13.95 4.83 10.85
C GLU A 95 -14.42 3.49 10.30
N ALA A 96 -13.97 3.09 9.10
CA ALA A 96 -14.28 1.77 8.56
C ALA A 96 -13.58 0.65 9.35
N ALA A 97 -14.38 -0.36 9.72
CA ALA A 97 -13.85 -1.62 10.21
C ALA A 97 -13.17 -2.38 9.05
N TRP A 98 -12.13 -3.15 9.36
CA TRP A 98 -11.58 -4.09 8.39
C TRP A 98 -12.64 -5.16 8.06
N PRO A 99 -12.80 -5.54 6.78
CA PRO A 99 -13.68 -6.66 6.44
C PRO A 99 -13.23 -7.92 7.18
N GLU A 100 -14.19 -8.68 7.70
CA GLU A 100 -13.91 -9.81 8.58
C GLU A 100 -13.30 -11.01 7.84
N ASN A 101 -13.30 -11.05 6.51
CA ASN A 101 -12.69 -12.09 5.69
C ASN A 101 -12.20 -11.55 4.34
#